data_AF-A0A941MF07-F1
#
_entry.id   AF-A0A941MF07-F1
#
_cell.length_a   1.000
_cell.length_b   1.000
_cell.length_c   1.000
_cell.angle_alpha   90.00
_cell.angle_beta   90.00
_cell.angle_gamma   90.00
#
_symmetry.space_group_name_H-M   'P 1'
#
loop_
_entity.id
_entity.type
_entity.pdbx_description
1 polymer ?
#
loop_
_entity_poly.entity_id
_entity_poly.type
_entity_poly.pdbx_seq_one_letter_code
_entity_poly.pdbx_strand_id
1 'polypeptide(L)'
;MGVPATYQTLLELIVLAIPAAVILTLIFLWRQSRRHRRGALPPRPREMWEPTPAISQPLPDTIAPPEAPPAQKPLERPESIAAKIDSAMAQGEKTALAGLYLDLAGAYDRAGDQNARMEALRSAAGNGALHGPHSAHAAARLALGEAAHEAGDLIGACEQWQLARTASLESGDAAQHAMIEKRMRDNGCPTDWVLTDF
;
A
#
# COMPACT_ATOMS: atom_id res chain seq x y z
N MET A 1 33.17 56.34 5.95
CA MET A 1 33.43 55.41 4.83
C MET A 1 32.28 54.42 4.82
N GLY A 2 31.31 54.63 3.94
CA GLY A 2 30.07 53.85 3.91
C GLY A 2 30.30 52.52 3.21
N VAL A 3 29.91 51.43 3.85
CA VAL A 3 29.81 50.11 3.21
C VAL A 3 28.74 50.24 2.12
N PRO A 4 29.04 49.92 0.85
CA PRO A 4 28.11 50.17 -0.24
C PRO A 4 26.93 49.22 -0.12
N ALA A 5 25.72 49.77 -0.24
CA ALA A 5 24.42 49.08 -0.17
C ALA A 5 24.24 47.91 -1.16
N THR A 6 25.26 47.60 -1.95
CA THR A 6 25.33 46.52 -2.95
C THR A 6 25.59 45.14 -2.34
N TYR A 7 26.26 45.03 -1.20
CA TYR A 7 26.55 43.72 -0.59
C TYR A 7 25.34 43.10 0.10
N GLN A 8 24.48 43.94 0.68
CA GLN A 8 23.30 43.49 1.41
C GLN A 8 22.21 42.98 0.46
N THR A 9 22.03 43.63 -0.70
CA THR A 9 21.13 43.16 -1.75
C THR A 9 21.62 41.87 -2.43
N LEU A 10 22.94 41.71 -2.60
CA LEU A 10 23.52 40.46 -3.10
C LEU A 10 23.33 39.29 -2.13
N LEU A 11 23.46 39.52 -0.82
CA LEU A 11 23.25 38.50 0.20
C LEU A 11 21.78 38.04 0.28
N GLU A 12 20.83 38.97 0.24
CA GLU A 12 19.40 38.61 0.22
C GLU A 12 18.99 37.87 -1.06
N LEU A 13 19.56 38.24 -2.21
CA LEU A 13 19.35 37.51 -3.47
C LEU A 13 19.89 36.07 -3.39
N ILE A 14 21.04 35.85 -2.75
CA ILE A 14 21.62 34.50 -2.60
C ILE A 14 20.78 33.65 -1.65
N VAL A 15 20.30 34.21 -0.53
CA VAL A 15 19.47 33.50 0.46
C VAL A 15 18.12 33.07 -0.14
N LEU A 16 17.56 33.84 -1.08
CA LEU A 16 16.32 33.48 -1.79
C LEU A 16 16.54 32.58 -3.02
N ALA A 17 17.66 32.71 -3.73
CA ALA A 17 17.92 31.96 -4.95
C ALA A 17 18.18 30.47 -4.70
N ILE A 18 18.86 30.12 -3.59
CA ILE A 18 19.17 28.74 -3.24
C ILE A 18 17.90 27.89 -3.01
N PRO A 19 16.95 28.27 -2.14
CA PRO A 19 15.72 27.47 -1.95
C PRO A 19 14.87 27.43 -3.22
N ALA A 20 14.81 28.52 -4.00
CA ALA A 20 14.08 28.54 -5.26
C ALA A 20 14.67 27.55 -6.29
N ALA A 21 15.99 27.49 -6.41
CA ALA A 21 16.67 26.53 -7.29
C ALA A 21 16.43 25.08 -6.85
N VAL A 22 16.46 24.79 -5.54
CA VAL A 22 16.16 23.45 -4.99
C VAL A 22 14.73 23.04 -5.31
N ILE A 23 13.75 23.92 -5.08
CA ILE A 23 12.33 23.66 -5.38
C ILE A 23 12.13 23.41 -6.87
N LEU A 24 12.72 24.23 -7.75
CA LEU A 24 12.62 24.03 -9.20
C LEU A 24 13.26 22.71 -9.66
N THR A 25 14.36 22.31 -9.04
CA THR A 25 15.03 21.02 -9.34
C THR A 25 14.17 19.84 -8.90
N LEU A 26 13.55 19.90 -7.72
CA LEU A 26 12.61 18.88 -7.26
C LEU A 26 11.37 18.76 -8.15
N ILE A 27 10.80 19.90 -8.58
CA ILE A 27 9.68 19.94 -9.53
C ILE A 27 10.10 19.33 -10.88
N PHE A 28 11.29 19.65 -11.38
CA PHE A 28 11.81 19.09 -12.63
C PHE A 28 11.97 17.56 -12.55
N LEU A 29 12.61 17.05 -11.50
CA LEU A 29 12.78 15.60 -11.26
C LEU A 29 11.44 14.87 -11.09
N TRP A 30 10.47 15.49 -10.41
CA TRP A 30 9.12 14.96 -10.26
C TRP A 30 8.36 14.92 -11.60
N ARG A 31 8.50 15.94 -12.46
CA ARG A 31 7.91 15.93 -13.81
C ARG A 31 8.60 14.89 -14.71
N GLN A 32 9.91 14.74 -14.62
CA GLN A 32 10.67 13.78 -15.42
C GLN A 32 10.33 12.33 -15.03
N SER A 33 10.25 12.02 -13.73
CA SER A 33 9.83 10.69 -13.26
C SER A 33 8.40 10.35 -13.69
N ARG A 34 7.47 11.32 -13.66
CA ARG A 34 6.11 11.14 -14.21
C ARG A 34 6.09 10.89 -15.72
N ARG A 35 7.00 11.51 -16.49
CA ARG A 35 7.12 11.28 -17.95
C ARG A 35 7.69 9.90 -18.26
N HIS A 36 8.71 9.45 -17.53
CA HIS A 36 9.25 8.09 -17.71
C HIS A 36 8.22 7.00 -17.39
N ARG A 37 7.36 7.21 -16.37
CA ARG A 37 6.27 6.27 -16.08
C ARG A 37 5.14 6.25 -17.12
N ARG A 38 5.03 7.26 -17.99
CA ARG A 38 4.05 7.29 -19.10
C ARG A 38 4.61 6.80 -20.44
N GLY A 39 5.90 6.51 -20.53
CA GLY A 39 6.59 6.20 -21.79
C GLY A 39 6.75 4.72 -22.14
N ALA A 40 6.23 3.80 -21.33
CA ALA A 40 6.37 2.36 -21.57
C ALA A 40 5.03 1.62 -21.40
N LEU A 41 4.10 1.84 -22.33
CA LEU A 41 3.13 0.80 -22.69
C LEU A 41 3.53 0.27 -24.06
N PRO A 42 3.87 -1.02 -24.21
CA PRO A 42 3.93 -1.63 -25.54
C PRO A 42 2.51 -1.66 -26.14
N PRO A 43 2.37 -1.45 -27.46
CA PRO A 43 1.07 -1.57 -28.11
C PRO A 43 0.59 -3.02 -28.04
N ARG A 44 -0.65 -3.24 -27.58
CA ARG A 44 -1.34 -4.53 -27.71
C ARG A 44 -1.49 -4.87 -29.19
N PRO A 45 -1.01 -6.04 -29.67
CA PRO A 45 -1.46 -6.56 -30.95
C PRO A 45 -2.93 -6.96 -30.82
N ARG A 46 -3.72 -6.43 -31.76
CA ARG A 46 -5.11 -6.79 -31.99
C ARG A 46 -5.11 -8.11 -32.76
N GLU A 47 -5.25 -9.24 -32.07
CA GLU A 47 -5.43 -10.52 -32.75
C GLU A 47 -6.89 -10.65 -33.21
N MET A 48 -6.97 -10.59 -34.54
CA MET A 48 -8.12 -10.76 -35.39
C MET A 48 -8.42 -12.27 -35.46
N TRP A 49 -9.66 -12.64 -35.17
CA TRP A 49 -10.16 -13.99 -35.34
C TRP A 49 -10.21 -14.33 -36.83
N GLU A 50 -9.45 -15.33 -37.25
CA GLU A 50 -9.75 -16.16 -38.43
C GLU A 50 -9.45 -17.64 -38.13
N PRO A 51 -10.32 -18.58 -38.55
CA PRO A 51 -10.21 -19.98 -38.20
C PRO A 51 -9.30 -20.72 -39.17
N THR A 52 -8.28 -21.43 -38.67
CA THR A 52 -7.41 -22.30 -39.48
C THR A 52 -7.50 -23.75 -38.97
N PRO A 53 -7.54 -24.76 -39.87
CA PRO A 53 -8.07 -26.08 -39.56
C PRO A 53 -7.08 -26.95 -38.79
N ALA A 54 -7.65 -27.98 -38.15
CA ALA A 54 -6.97 -28.99 -37.37
C ALA A 54 -5.79 -29.63 -38.14
N ILE A 55 -4.58 -29.34 -37.67
CA ILE A 55 -3.38 -30.12 -37.95
C ILE A 55 -2.97 -30.77 -36.64
N SER A 56 -3.09 -32.10 -36.61
CA SER A 56 -2.67 -32.98 -35.52
C SER A 56 -1.21 -32.73 -35.17
N GLN A 57 -0.94 -32.27 -33.93
CA GLN A 57 0.40 -32.29 -33.38
C GLN A 57 0.71 -33.69 -32.81
N PRO A 58 1.87 -34.29 -33.12
CA PRO A 58 2.39 -35.42 -32.35
C PRO A 58 2.93 -34.92 -31.00
N LEU A 59 2.57 -35.66 -29.95
CA LEU A 59 2.96 -35.47 -28.56
C LEU A 59 4.49 -35.42 -28.38
N PRO A 60 5.07 -34.36 -27.79
CA PRO A 60 6.35 -34.45 -27.13
C PRO A 60 6.12 -34.82 -25.67
N ASP A 61 6.45 -36.06 -25.33
CA ASP A 61 6.69 -36.50 -23.95
C ASP A 61 7.87 -35.72 -23.38
N THR A 62 7.61 -34.59 -22.75
CA THR A 62 8.52 -33.98 -21.78
C THR A 62 7.65 -33.34 -20.71
N ILE A 63 7.35 -34.13 -19.68
CA ILE A 63 6.82 -33.62 -18.43
C ILE A 63 7.93 -32.75 -17.84
N ALA A 64 7.85 -31.44 -18.07
CA ALA A 64 8.56 -30.48 -17.24
C ALA A 64 8.11 -30.72 -15.79
N PRO A 65 9.03 -30.88 -14.82
CA PRO A 65 8.66 -30.99 -13.42
C PRO A 65 7.79 -29.79 -13.04
N PRO A 66 6.74 -29.98 -12.22
CA PRO A 66 5.92 -28.87 -11.76
C PRO A 66 6.82 -27.82 -11.12
N GLU A 67 6.72 -26.58 -11.61
CA GLU A 67 7.37 -25.41 -11.03
C GLU A 67 7.04 -25.41 -9.53
N ALA A 68 8.06 -25.63 -8.70
CA ALA A 68 7.89 -25.72 -7.27
C ALA A 68 7.20 -24.43 -6.78
N PRO A 69 6.19 -24.51 -5.90
CA PRO A 69 5.57 -23.33 -5.31
C PRO A 69 6.67 -22.42 -4.77
N PRO A 70 6.58 -21.08 -4.94
CA PRO A 70 7.56 -20.16 -4.39
C PRO A 70 7.74 -20.49 -2.92
N ALA A 71 8.99 -20.75 -2.51
CA ALA A 71 9.34 -21.17 -1.16
C ALA A 71 8.66 -20.22 -0.16
N GLN A 72 7.60 -20.72 0.48
CA GLN A 72 6.84 -19.95 1.45
C GLN A 72 7.81 -19.62 2.58
N LYS A 73 8.03 -18.33 2.83
CA LYS A 73 8.83 -17.88 3.97
C LYS A 73 8.29 -18.58 5.22
N PRO A 74 9.15 -19.20 6.06
CA PRO A 74 8.67 -19.92 7.24
C PRO A 74 7.70 -19.06 8.04
N LEU A 75 6.54 -19.63 8.37
CA LEU A 75 5.51 -18.92 9.14
C LEU A 75 6.11 -18.57 10.51
N GLU A 76 6.29 -17.28 10.75
CA GLU A 76 6.84 -16.81 12.02
C GLU A 76 5.81 -16.95 13.14
N ARG A 77 6.30 -17.30 14.34
CA ARG A 77 5.48 -17.36 15.54
C ARG A 77 5.21 -15.96 16.10
N PRO A 78 4.09 -15.75 16.83
CA PRO A 78 3.75 -14.45 17.39
C PRO A 78 4.87 -13.83 18.22
N GLU A 79 5.60 -14.62 19.02
CA GLU A 79 6.66 -14.11 19.91
C GLU A 79 7.87 -13.56 19.13
N SER A 80 8.18 -14.16 17.97
CA SER A 80 9.25 -13.67 17.08
C SER A 80 8.89 -12.31 16.48
N ILE A 81 7.63 -12.15 16.09
CA ILE A 81 7.14 -10.90 15.49
C ILE A 81 7.04 -9.81 16.57
N ALA A 82 6.57 -10.14 17.78
CA ALA A 82 6.55 -9.23 18.92
C ALA A 82 7.96 -8.69 19.24
N ALA A 83 8.99 -9.55 19.25
CA ALA A 83 10.37 -9.11 19.44
C ALA A 83 10.87 -8.15 18.35
N LYS A 84 10.41 -8.32 17.09
CA LYS A 84 10.71 -7.37 16.00
C LYS A 84 10.01 -6.03 16.21
N ILE A 85 8.77 -6.04 16.71
CA ILE A 85 8.04 -4.82 17.06
C ILE A 85 8.78 -4.07 18.16
N ASP A 86 9.18 -4.76 19.23
CA ASP A 86 9.97 -4.16 20.32
C ASP A 86 11.28 -3.55 19.80
N SER A 87 11.98 -4.26 18.92
CA SER A 87 13.19 -3.76 18.27
C SER A 87 12.93 -2.52 17.41
N ALA A 88 11.89 -2.54 16.57
CA ALA A 88 11.53 -1.42 15.71
C ALA A 88 11.11 -0.18 16.53
N MET A 89 10.37 -0.38 17.63
CA MET A 89 10.01 0.69 18.57
C MET A 89 11.26 1.28 19.23
N ALA A 90 12.18 0.44 19.71
CA ALA A 90 13.43 0.89 20.32
C ALA A 90 14.33 1.67 19.35
N GLN A 91 14.29 1.33 18.07
CA GLN A 91 15.04 2.00 17.01
C GLN A 91 14.32 3.21 16.41
N GLY A 92 13.07 3.47 16.81
CA GLY A 92 12.26 4.58 16.29
C GLY A 92 11.75 4.35 14.86
N GLU A 93 11.72 3.12 14.37
CA GLU A 93 11.29 2.73 13.01
C GLU A 93 9.76 2.68 12.88
N LYS A 94 9.10 3.81 13.16
CA LYS A 94 7.64 3.89 13.25
C LYS A 94 6.90 3.49 11.97
N THR A 95 7.51 3.70 10.80
CA THR A 95 6.92 3.38 9.50
C THR A 95 6.78 1.86 9.27
N ALA A 96 7.60 1.04 9.95
CA ALA A 96 7.56 -0.42 9.86
C ALA A 96 6.48 -1.06 10.74
N LEU A 97 6.03 -0.36 11.80
CA LEU A 97 5.16 -0.93 12.83
C LEU A 97 3.83 -1.43 12.27
N ALA A 98 3.23 -0.71 11.32
CA ALA A 98 1.95 -1.12 10.72
C ALA A 98 2.04 -2.50 10.05
N GLY A 99 3.12 -2.76 9.31
CA GLY A 99 3.37 -4.06 8.67
C GLY A 99 3.66 -5.16 9.68
N LEU A 100 4.48 -4.87 10.70
CA LEU A 100 4.79 -5.86 11.74
C LEU A 100 3.56 -6.26 12.57
N TYR A 101 2.67 -5.31 12.88
CA TYR A 101 1.41 -5.62 13.55
C TYR A 101 0.43 -6.39 12.66
N LEU A 102 0.44 -6.18 11.34
CA LEU A 102 -0.30 -7.02 10.38
C LEU A 102 0.22 -8.47 10.37
N ASP A 103 1.54 -8.65 10.34
CA ASP A 103 2.15 -9.98 10.43
C ASP A 103 1.79 -10.67 11.75
N LEU A 104 1.80 -9.92 12.85
CA LEU A 104 1.42 -10.41 14.17
C LEU A 104 -0.06 -10.84 14.21
N ALA A 105 -0.96 -10.04 13.64
CA ALA A 105 -2.36 -10.39 13.51
C ALA A 105 -2.55 -11.70 12.73
N GLY A 106 -1.84 -11.87 11.61
CA GLY A 106 -1.85 -13.12 10.85
C GLY A 106 -1.30 -14.31 11.64
N ALA A 107 -0.33 -14.10 12.54
CA ALA A 107 0.16 -15.14 13.42
C ALA A 107 -0.86 -15.56 14.49
N TYR A 108 -1.58 -14.60 15.09
CA TYR A 108 -2.66 -14.88 16.04
C TYR A 108 -3.88 -15.54 15.38
N ASP A 109 -4.20 -15.16 14.15
CA ASP A 109 -5.28 -15.80 13.38
C ASP A 109 -5.01 -17.30 13.19
N ARG A 110 -3.79 -17.66 12.76
CA ARG A 110 -3.35 -19.06 12.64
C ARG A 110 -3.33 -19.81 13.97
N ALA A 111 -3.11 -19.11 15.08
CA ALA A 111 -3.13 -19.67 16.42
C ALA A 111 -4.57 -19.81 16.99
N GLY A 112 -5.58 -19.26 16.30
CA GLY A 112 -6.96 -19.24 16.77
C GLY A 112 -7.22 -18.20 17.88
N ASP A 113 -6.29 -17.30 18.16
CA ASP A 113 -6.45 -16.25 19.17
C ASP A 113 -7.07 -15.00 18.55
N GLN A 114 -8.40 -15.02 18.45
CA GLN A 114 -9.16 -13.93 17.82
C GLN A 114 -9.06 -12.60 18.59
N ASN A 115 -8.91 -12.64 19.91
CA ASN A 115 -8.77 -11.42 20.71
C ASN A 115 -7.43 -10.74 20.43
N ALA A 116 -6.33 -11.51 20.45
CA ALA A 116 -5.00 -10.98 20.15
C ALA A 116 -4.86 -10.55 18.69
N ARG A 117 -5.49 -11.29 17.75
CA ARG A 117 -5.61 -10.88 16.34
C ARG A 117 -6.24 -9.51 16.22
N MET A 118 -7.39 -9.27 16.85
CA MET A 118 -8.09 -7.99 16.77
C MET A 118 -7.28 -6.84 17.36
N GLU A 119 -6.58 -7.07 18.47
CA GLU A 119 -5.71 -6.05 19.08
C GLU A 119 -4.54 -5.68 18.17
N ALA A 120 -3.91 -6.69 17.57
CA ALA A 120 -2.85 -6.48 16.58
C ALA A 120 -3.36 -5.73 15.34
N LEU A 121 -4.56 -6.05 14.83
CA LEU A 121 -5.16 -5.33 13.70
C LEU A 121 -5.45 -3.86 14.02
N ARG A 122 -5.98 -3.56 15.21
CA ARG A 122 -6.19 -2.17 15.67
C ARG A 122 -4.86 -1.42 15.78
N SER A 123 -3.84 -2.06 16.34
CA SER A 123 -2.48 -1.51 16.41
C SER A 123 -1.90 -1.24 15.02
N ALA A 124 -2.09 -2.16 14.08
CA ALA A 124 -1.66 -1.98 12.69
C ALA A 124 -2.35 -0.80 12.02
N ALA A 125 -3.67 -0.69 12.16
CA ALA A 125 -4.45 0.40 11.56
C ALA A 125 -4.07 1.76 12.15
N GLY A 126 -3.92 1.84 13.48
CA GLY A 126 -3.50 3.06 14.18
C GLY A 126 -2.09 3.51 13.79
N ASN A 127 -1.12 2.60 13.80
CA ASN A 127 0.24 2.92 13.35
C ASN A 127 0.28 3.26 11.85
N GLY A 128 -0.54 2.58 11.04
CA GLY A 128 -0.70 2.88 9.61
C GLY A 128 -1.18 4.30 9.36
N ALA A 129 -2.17 4.78 10.14
CA ALA A 129 -2.71 6.13 10.01
C ALA A 129 -1.69 7.21 10.41
N LEU A 130 -0.93 6.97 11.47
CA LEU A 130 -0.03 7.97 12.05
C LEU A 130 1.33 8.02 11.37
N HIS A 131 1.87 6.86 10.98
CA HIS A 131 3.29 6.70 10.68
C HIS A 131 3.56 5.80 9.48
N GLY A 132 2.65 4.87 9.16
CA GLY A 132 2.88 3.87 8.12
C GLY A 132 2.67 4.41 6.71
N PRO A 133 3.18 3.71 5.69
CA PRO A 133 2.80 3.99 4.31
C PRO A 133 1.30 3.73 4.11
N HIS A 134 0.66 4.51 3.24
CA HIS A 134 -0.78 4.38 2.93
C HIS A 134 -1.18 2.95 2.52
N SER A 135 -0.29 2.19 1.87
CA SER A 135 -0.54 0.78 1.53
C SER A 135 -0.66 -0.14 2.75
N ALA A 136 0.19 0.04 3.77
CA ALA A 136 0.09 -0.71 5.02
C ALA A 136 -1.16 -0.30 5.81
N HIS A 137 -1.50 0.99 5.81
CA HIS A 137 -2.75 1.46 6.41
C HIS A 137 -3.98 0.84 5.73
N ALA A 138 -4.01 0.83 4.39
CA ALA A 138 -5.07 0.22 3.59
C ALA A 138 -5.25 -1.27 3.91
N ALA A 139 -4.15 -2.03 3.96
CA ALA A 139 -4.18 -3.45 4.28
C ALA A 139 -4.72 -3.72 5.69
N ALA A 140 -4.31 -2.94 6.69
CA ALA A 140 -4.80 -3.06 8.06
C ALA A 140 -6.29 -2.74 8.20
N ARG A 141 -6.75 -1.67 7.54
CA ARG A 141 -8.17 -1.30 7.50
C ARG A 141 -9.01 -2.35 6.79
N LEU A 142 -8.53 -2.90 5.67
CA LEU A 142 -9.21 -3.98 4.97
C LEU A 142 -9.37 -5.20 5.88
N ALA A 143 -8.29 -5.62 6.56
CA ALA A 143 -8.34 -6.76 7.48
C ALA A 143 -9.29 -6.55 8.67
N LEU A 144 -9.35 -5.34 9.25
CA LEU A 144 -10.35 -4.99 10.27
C LEU A 144 -11.77 -5.07 9.72
N GLY A 145 -12.00 -4.62 8.48
CA GLY A 145 -13.31 -4.68 7.85
C GLY A 145 -13.75 -6.12 7.58
N GLU A 146 -12.84 -6.98 7.11
CA GLU A 146 -13.12 -8.41 6.94
C GLU A 146 -13.45 -9.06 8.29
N ALA A 147 -12.69 -8.76 9.35
CA ALA A 147 -12.96 -9.29 10.69
C ALA A 147 -14.31 -8.81 11.28
N ALA A 148 -14.68 -7.55 11.07
CA ALA A 148 -15.98 -7.02 11.49
C ALA A 148 -17.12 -7.70 10.71
N HIS A 149 -16.95 -7.88 9.40
CA HIS A 149 -17.90 -8.58 8.55
C HIS A 149 -18.10 -10.04 8.98
N GLU A 150 -17.00 -10.76 9.26
CA GLU A 150 -17.03 -12.13 9.80
C GLU A 150 -17.79 -12.21 11.14
N ALA A 151 -17.71 -11.16 11.96
CA ALA A 151 -18.45 -11.06 13.22
C ALA A 151 -19.92 -10.65 13.06
N GLY A 152 -20.38 -10.38 11.83
CA GLY A 152 -21.74 -9.90 11.54
C GLY A 152 -21.94 -8.39 11.77
N ASP A 153 -20.86 -7.63 12.02
CA ASP A 153 -20.89 -6.18 12.16
C ASP A 153 -20.66 -5.51 10.79
N LEU A 154 -21.74 -5.42 10.00
CA LEU A 154 -21.69 -4.82 8.67
C LEU A 154 -21.40 -3.31 8.73
N ILE A 155 -21.85 -2.60 9.77
CA ILE A 155 -21.61 -1.16 9.91
C ILE A 155 -20.11 -0.92 10.11
N GLY A 156 -19.52 -1.60 11.10
CA GLY A 156 -18.08 -1.54 11.34
C GLY A 156 -17.28 -1.99 10.12
N ALA A 157 -17.71 -3.04 9.42
CA ALA A 157 -17.06 -3.47 8.18
C ALA A 157 -17.02 -2.37 7.11
N CYS A 158 -18.16 -1.73 6.84
CA CYS A 158 -18.26 -0.66 5.84
C CYS A 158 -17.40 0.56 6.21
N GLU A 159 -17.35 0.94 7.49
CA GLU A 159 -16.47 2.02 7.97
C GLU A 159 -15.00 1.71 7.69
N GLN A 160 -14.56 0.51 8.05
CA GLN A 160 -13.17 0.10 7.83
C GLN A 160 -12.82 -0.03 6.34
N TRP A 161 -13.74 -0.56 5.52
CA TRP A 161 -13.53 -0.63 4.07
C TRP A 161 -13.47 0.75 3.41
N GLN A 162 -14.26 1.73 3.85
CA GLN A 162 -14.17 3.10 3.34
C GLN A 162 -12.81 3.73 3.67
N LEU A 163 -12.28 3.51 4.88
CA LEU A 163 -10.92 3.94 5.24
C LEU A 163 -9.86 3.24 4.40
N ALA A 164 -10.01 1.93 4.18
CA ALA A 164 -9.11 1.15 3.32
C ALA A 164 -9.12 1.65 1.86
N ARG A 165 -10.30 2.00 1.35
CA ARG A 165 -10.50 2.56 0.01
C ARG A 165 -9.73 3.87 -0.14
N THR A 166 -9.92 4.81 0.79
CA THR A 166 -9.20 6.10 0.78
C THR A 166 -7.69 5.90 0.83
N ALA A 167 -7.20 5.06 1.75
CA ALA A 167 -5.78 4.77 1.86
C ALA A 167 -5.19 4.08 0.61
N SER A 168 -5.97 3.21 -0.06
CA SER A 168 -5.55 2.58 -1.32
C SER A 168 -5.46 3.58 -2.47
N LEU A 169 -6.36 4.57 -2.49
CA LEU A 169 -6.29 5.67 -3.45
C LEU A 169 -5.03 6.52 -3.24
N GLU A 170 -4.72 6.83 -1.98
CA GLU A 170 -3.54 7.62 -1.58
C GLU A 170 -2.22 6.89 -1.85
N SER A 171 -2.20 5.56 -1.71
CA SER A 171 -1.04 4.73 -2.05
C SER A 171 -0.82 4.61 -3.57
N GLY A 172 -1.84 4.93 -4.37
CA GLY A 172 -1.84 4.76 -5.81
C GLY A 172 -2.10 3.32 -6.27
N ASP A 173 -2.53 2.43 -5.38
CA ASP A 173 -2.90 1.06 -5.71
C ASP A 173 -4.33 0.99 -6.27
N ALA A 174 -4.44 1.25 -7.58
CA ALA A 174 -5.71 1.24 -8.29
C ALA A 174 -6.41 -0.14 -8.28
N ALA A 175 -5.65 -1.23 -8.21
CA ALA A 175 -6.20 -2.58 -8.18
C ALA A 175 -6.85 -2.86 -6.82
N GLN A 176 -6.15 -2.56 -5.73
CA GLN A 176 -6.68 -2.68 -4.38
C GLN A 176 -7.89 -1.77 -4.16
N HIS A 177 -7.81 -0.52 -4.63
CA HIS A 177 -8.94 0.41 -4.58
C HIS A 177 -10.19 -0.16 -5.27
N ALA A 178 -10.07 -0.65 -6.50
CA ALA A 178 -11.19 -1.22 -7.25
C ALA A 178 -11.76 -2.49 -6.58
N MET A 179 -10.90 -3.32 -5.99
CA MET A 179 -11.31 -4.50 -5.23
C MET A 179 -12.15 -4.10 -4.00
N ILE A 180 -11.70 -3.11 -3.23
CA ILE A 180 -12.42 -2.65 -2.04
C ILE A 180 -13.76 -2.02 -2.44
N GLU A 181 -13.80 -1.21 -3.51
CA GLU A 181 -15.06 -0.67 -4.01
C GLU A 181 -16.04 -1.76 -4.43
N LYS A 182 -15.56 -2.82 -5.07
CA LYS A 182 -16.40 -3.97 -5.40
C LYS A 182 -16.92 -4.64 -4.13
N ARG A 183 -16.05 -4.90 -3.15
CA ARG A 183 -16.43 -5.48 -1.85
C ARG A 183 -17.54 -4.65 -1.18
N MET A 184 -17.38 -3.33 -1.13
CA MET A 184 -18.36 -2.42 -0.54
C MET A 184 -19.70 -2.48 -1.27
N ARG A 185 -19.71 -2.44 -2.61
CA ARG A 185 -20.94 -2.54 -3.40
C ARG A 185 -21.65 -3.89 -3.19
N ASP A 186 -20.90 -4.98 -3.21
CA ASP A 186 -21.44 -6.34 -3.05
C ASP A 186 -22.11 -6.55 -1.68
N ASN A 187 -21.70 -5.78 -0.66
CA ASN A 187 -22.23 -5.86 0.70
C ASN A 187 -23.18 -4.69 1.04
N GLY A 188 -23.55 -3.85 0.06
CA GLY A 188 -24.49 -2.75 0.27
C GLY A 188 -23.94 -1.58 1.11
N CYS A 189 -22.62 -1.42 1.20
CA CYS A 189 -22.02 -0.29 1.90
C CYS A 189 -22.28 1.03 1.14
N PRO A 190 -22.61 2.12 1.85
CA PRO A 190 -22.76 3.44 1.24
C PRO A 190 -21.42 3.91 0.66
N THR A 191 -21.42 4.27 -0.63
CA THR A 191 -20.21 4.74 -1.33
C THR A 191 -20.03 6.27 -1.27
N ASP A 192 -21.06 6.98 -0.82
CA ASP A 192 -21.13 8.43 -0.64
C ASP A 192 -20.86 8.86 0.81
N TRP A 193 -20.50 7.93 1.71
CA TRP A 193 -20.05 8.26 3.06
C TRP A 193 -18.80 9.13 3.02
N VAL A 194 -19.02 10.42 3.26
CA VAL A 194 -18.00 11.34 3.74
C VAL A 194 -17.85 11.05 5.23
N LEU A 195 -16.75 10.42 5.62
CA LEU A 195 -16.38 10.30 7.03
C LEU A 195 -15.96 11.70 7.48
N THR A 196 -16.85 12.44 8.14
CA THR A 196 -16.66 13.87 8.41
C THR A 196 -15.75 14.19 9.60
N ASP A 197 -15.31 13.21 10.39
CA ASP A 197 -14.46 13.48 11.56
C ASP A 197 -13.48 12.31 11.81
N PHE A 198 -12.17 12.57 11.71
CA PHE A 198 -11.07 11.75 12.26
C PHE A 198 -9.97 12.62 12.83
#